data_AF-H1V9A6-F1
#
_entry.id   AF-H1V9A6-F1
#
_cell.length_a   1.000
_cell.length_b   1.000
_cell.length_c   1.000
_cell.angle_alpha   90.00
_cell.angle_beta   90.00
_cell.angle_gamma   90.00
#
_symmetry.space_group_name_H-M   'P 1'
#
loop_
_entity.id
_entity.type
_entity.pdbx_description
1 polymer ?
#
loop_
_entity_poly.entity_id
_entity_poly.type
_entity_poly.pdbx_seq_one_letter_code
_entity_poly.pdbx_strand_id
1 'polypeptide(L)'
;MALAPLVSDPARYAADAVVLFLNDVAICLEDILELAHQRLYLGADMTCGFDWTYVGPDPTFYDVWISRTLQGDSFFEIPPDGNWNSAWNIFWNDDTSRRRFADHKPLQVFSCWNGAVAMTARPLLDRLVRFRAPGPGECFQGEPQLFCKDLWNAGFGRIAVVPSVNLEYSDEAGRKIKAAKGYTGQWVGDEDKDETFKVDWKADPPEKVKCMAIYDKQTWEPWNQGLE
;
A
#
# COMPACT_ATOMS: atom_id res chain seq x y z
N MET A 1 16.31 1.24 14.47
CA MET A 1 15.24 1.36 13.44
C MET A 1 15.85 1.02 12.08
N ALA A 2 15.13 0.30 11.22
CA ALA A 2 15.67 -0.21 9.94
C ALA A 2 16.25 0.89 9.03
N LEU A 3 15.65 2.09 9.02
CA LEU A 3 16.10 3.21 8.18
C LEU A 3 17.11 4.15 8.85
N ALA A 4 17.62 3.82 10.04
CA ALA A 4 18.56 4.69 10.76
C ALA A 4 19.82 5.06 9.93
N PRO A 5 20.45 4.14 9.17
CA PRO A 5 21.60 4.50 8.33
C PRO A 5 21.26 5.51 7.23
N LEU A 6 20.06 5.43 6.65
CA LEU A 6 19.59 6.35 5.60
C LEU A 6 19.38 7.76 6.17
N VAL A 7 18.75 7.86 7.34
CA VAL A 7 18.36 9.15 7.95
C VAL A 7 19.52 9.84 8.69
N SER A 8 20.47 9.07 9.23
CA SER A 8 21.61 9.61 9.98
C SER A 8 22.73 10.15 9.09
N ASP A 9 22.88 9.62 7.88
CA ASP A 9 23.92 10.02 6.93
C ASP A 9 23.36 10.17 5.50
N PRO A 10 22.45 11.13 5.27
CA PRO A 10 21.74 11.27 4.00
C PRO A 10 22.67 11.59 2.82
N ALA A 11 23.83 12.22 3.09
CA ALA A 11 24.81 12.58 2.06
C ALA A 11 25.46 11.37 1.36
N ARG A 12 25.34 10.17 1.92
CA ARG A 12 25.86 8.93 1.32
C ARG A 12 24.94 8.29 0.29
N TYR A 13 23.71 8.78 0.16
CA TYR A 13 22.69 8.19 -0.70
C TYR A 13 22.31 9.15 -1.82
N ALA A 14 21.97 8.61 -2.98
CA ALA A 14 21.44 9.40 -4.08
C ALA A 14 20.05 9.96 -3.72
N ALA A 15 19.73 11.16 -4.21
CA ALA A 15 18.43 11.79 -3.94
C ALA A 15 17.24 11.01 -4.55
N ASP A 16 17.50 10.22 -5.59
CA ASP A 16 16.54 9.35 -6.27
C ASP A 16 16.66 7.88 -5.83
N ALA A 17 17.38 7.60 -4.75
CA ALA A 17 17.48 6.26 -4.19
C ALA A 17 16.08 5.70 -3.87
N VAL A 18 15.93 4.39 -4.07
CA VAL A 18 14.70 3.64 -3.76
C VAL A 18 14.95 2.84 -2.49
N VAL A 19 14.06 3.00 -1.52
CA VAL A 19 14.00 2.15 -0.33
C VAL A 19 13.08 0.99 -0.62
N LEU A 20 13.64 -0.22 -0.60
CA LEU A 20 12.87 -1.47 -0.56
C LEU A 20 12.73 -1.88 0.90
N PHE A 21 11.51 -1.84 1.41
CA PHE A 21 11.20 -2.23 2.79
C PHE A 21 10.34 -3.50 2.76
N LEU A 22 10.85 -4.55 3.40
CA LEU A 22 10.22 -5.86 3.50
C LEU A 22 9.92 -6.11 4.99
N ASN A 23 8.65 -6.38 5.33
CA ASN A 23 8.26 -6.77 6.68
C ASN A 23 8.56 -8.27 6.91
N ASP A 24 7.67 -8.95 7.61
CA ASP A 24 7.68 -10.34 8.03
C ASP A 24 6.99 -11.27 7.01
N VAL A 25 7.23 -11.02 5.71
CA VAL A 25 6.63 -11.79 4.60
C VAL A 25 7.64 -12.66 3.86
N ALA A 26 7.17 -13.80 3.35
CA ALA A 26 7.86 -14.63 2.38
C ALA A 26 7.69 -14.02 0.98
N ILE A 27 8.81 -13.52 0.43
CA ILE A 27 8.83 -12.77 -0.82
C ILE A 27 9.81 -13.38 -1.83
N CYS A 28 9.43 -13.40 -3.11
CA CYS A 28 10.29 -13.88 -4.20
C CYS A 28 11.14 -12.73 -4.78
N LEU A 29 12.22 -13.08 -5.49
CA LEU A 29 13.05 -12.09 -6.18
C LEU A 29 12.23 -11.23 -7.17
N GLU A 30 11.33 -11.86 -7.93
CA GLU A 30 10.47 -11.18 -8.89
C GLU A 30 9.55 -10.13 -8.24
N ASP A 31 9.03 -10.40 -7.03
CA ASP A 31 8.19 -9.46 -6.30
C ASP A 31 8.96 -8.18 -5.94
N ILE A 32 10.18 -8.33 -5.45
CA ILE A 32 11.06 -7.20 -5.07
C ILE A 32 11.38 -6.35 -6.30
N LEU A 33 11.76 -7.01 -7.39
CA LEU A 33 12.11 -6.34 -8.64
C LEU A 33 10.90 -5.64 -9.26
N GLU A 34 9.72 -6.26 -9.18
CA GLU A 34 8.49 -5.67 -9.70
C GLU A 34 8.06 -4.44 -8.90
N LEU A 35 8.12 -4.48 -7.56
CA LEU A 35 7.83 -3.28 -6.76
C LEU A 35 8.77 -2.13 -7.13
N ALA A 36 10.07 -2.41 -7.26
CA ALA A 36 11.06 -1.41 -7.69
C ALA A 36 10.79 -0.90 -9.11
N HIS A 37 10.46 -1.81 -10.03
CA HIS A 37 10.15 -1.51 -11.42
C HIS A 37 8.91 -0.62 -11.53
N GLN A 38 7.78 -1.02 -10.94
CA GLN A 38 6.53 -0.26 -10.99
C GLN A 38 6.69 1.14 -10.37
N ARG A 39 7.48 1.27 -9.30
CA ARG A 39 7.80 2.59 -8.73
C ARG A 39 8.44 3.51 -9.78
N LEU A 40 9.41 3.00 -10.52
CA LEU A 40 10.12 3.75 -11.56
C LEU A 40 9.26 3.97 -12.81
N TYR A 41 8.63 2.90 -13.31
CA TYR A 41 7.86 2.88 -14.55
C TYR A 41 6.62 3.77 -14.49
N LEU A 42 5.92 3.79 -13.35
CA LEU A 42 4.74 4.64 -13.13
C LEU A 42 5.11 6.06 -12.69
N GLY A 43 6.38 6.30 -12.32
CA GLY A 43 6.80 7.53 -11.66
C GLY A 43 6.10 7.72 -10.31
N ALA A 44 5.91 6.63 -9.57
CA ALA A 44 5.27 6.60 -8.27
C ALA A 44 6.24 7.05 -7.17
N ASP A 45 5.69 7.64 -6.12
CA ASP A 45 6.42 7.93 -4.90
C ASP A 45 6.59 6.67 -4.05
N MET A 46 5.58 5.81 -4.07
CA MET A 46 5.56 4.55 -3.33
C MET A 46 4.72 3.50 -4.06
N THR A 47 5.20 2.27 -4.09
CA THR A 47 4.43 1.09 -4.50
C THR A 47 4.42 0.04 -3.40
N CYS A 48 3.34 -0.71 -3.31
CA CYS A 48 3.14 -1.77 -2.32
C CYS A 48 2.51 -3.01 -2.98
N GLY A 49 2.75 -4.19 -2.40
CA GLY A 49 2.11 -5.44 -2.84
C GLY A 49 0.72 -5.65 -2.23
N PHE A 50 0.29 -6.91 -2.22
CA PHE A 50 -0.82 -7.40 -1.40
C PHE A 50 -0.30 -8.49 -0.47
N ASP A 51 -0.60 -8.40 0.83
CA ASP A 51 -0.42 -9.51 1.75
C ASP A 51 -1.74 -10.24 2.00
N TRP A 52 -1.61 -11.55 2.13
CA TRP A 52 -2.74 -12.44 2.26
C TRP A 52 -2.57 -13.31 3.51
N THR A 53 -3.69 -13.78 4.01
CA THR A 53 -3.75 -14.82 5.03
C THR A 53 -4.85 -15.82 4.70
N TYR A 54 -4.91 -16.94 5.40
CA TYR A 54 -5.95 -17.95 5.27
C TYR A 54 -6.76 -18.04 6.57
N VAL A 55 -7.72 -17.13 6.74
CA VAL A 55 -8.73 -17.22 7.82
C VAL A 55 -9.87 -18.20 7.48
N GLY A 56 -9.85 -18.74 6.26
CA GLY A 56 -10.79 -19.73 5.73
C GLY A 56 -10.17 -20.51 4.56
N PRO A 57 -10.99 -21.17 3.71
CA PRO A 57 -10.48 -21.91 2.56
C PRO A 57 -9.83 -20.98 1.52
N ASP A 58 -10.38 -19.79 1.36
CA ASP A 58 -9.95 -18.79 0.38
C ASP A 58 -8.98 -17.76 1.00
N PRO A 59 -8.02 -17.26 0.22
CA PRO A 59 -7.09 -16.24 0.69
C PRO A 59 -7.83 -14.92 0.96
N THR A 60 -7.50 -14.31 2.08
CA THR A 60 -8.11 -13.09 2.60
C THR A 60 -7.05 -12.00 2.71
N PHE A 61 -7.35 -10.81 2.18
CA PHE A 61 -6.44 -9.66 2.27
C PHE A 61 -6.24 -9.25 3.73
N TYR A 62 -5.00 -9.14 4.20
CA TYR A 62 -4.71 -8.98 5.62
C TYR A 62 -4.64 -7.50 6.05
N ASP A 63 -3.90 -6.66 5.33
CA ASP A 63 -3.63 -5.25 5.71
C ASP A 63 -4.82 -4.28 5.51
N VAL A 64 -6.05 -4.75 5.70
CA VAL A 64 -7.27 -3.92 5.60
C VAL A 64 -7.30 -2.77 6.60
N TRP A 65 -6.65 -2.94 7.76
CA TRP A 65 -6.55 -1.90 8.77
C TRP A 65 -5.71 -0.71 8.29
N ILE A 66 -4.68 -0.95 7.48
CA ILE A 66 -3.74 0.05 6.96
C ILE A 66 -4.20 0.65 5.62
N SER A 67 -4.78 -0.19 4.78
CA SER A 67 -5.03 0.15 3.38
C SER A 67 -6.24 1.04 3.19
N ARG A 68 -6.08 2.13 2.43
CA ARG A 68 -7.18 3.05 2.10
C ARG A 68 -7.18 3.37 0.63
N THR A 69 -8.33 3.25 -0.02
CA THR A 69 -8.53 3.65 -1.42
C THR A 69 -8.50 5.18 -1.55
N LEU A 70 -8.52 5.70 -2.77
CA LEU A 70 -8.74 7.13 -3.00
C LEU A 70 -10.17 7.61 -2.69
N GLN A 71 -11.09 6.70 -2.35
CA GLN A 71 -12.38 7.07 -1.75
C GLN A 71 -12.27 7.23 -0.23
N GLY A 72 -11.08 7.02 0.34
CA GLY A 72 -10.79 7.07 1.77
C GLY A 72 -11.29 5.86 2.56
N ASP A 73 -11.92 4.86 1.93
CA ASP A 73 -12.39 3.64 2.59
C ASP A 73 -11.32 2.54 2.58
N SER A 74 -11.48 1.50 3.38
CA SER A 74 -10.63 0.30 3.31
C SER A 74 -10.73 -0.40 1.95
N PHE A 75 -9.83 -1.34 1.65
CA PHE A 75 -9.92 -2.16 0.42
C PHE A 75 -11.07 -3.16 0.46
N PHE A 76 -11.44 -3.53 1.68
CA PHE A 76 -12.60 -4.26 2.16
C PHE A 76 -13.75 -3.57 2.88
N GLU A 77 -15.02 -3.96 2.73
CA GLU A 77 -16.03 -3.51 3.68
C GLU A 77 -15.78 -4.15 5.05
N ILE A 78 -15.56 -3.33 6.08
CA ILE A 78 -15.62 -3.77 7.47
C ILE A 78 -16.97 -3.32 8.06
N PRO A 79 -17.93 -4.23 8.26
CA PRO A 79 -19.22 -3.91 8.87
C PRO A 79 -19.08 -3.40 10.33
N PRO A 80 -20.15 -2.81 10.91
CA PRO A 80 -20.11 -2.23 12.25
C PRO A 80 -19.72 -3.18 13.39
N ASP A 81 -19.89 -4.49 13.21
CA ASP A 81 -19.46 -5.52 14.17
C ASP A 81 -17.99 -5.95 13.98
N GLY A 82 -17.26 -5.33 13.03
CA GLY A 82 -15.84 -5.52 12.82
C GLY A 82 -15.45 -6.84 12.14
N ASN A 83 -16.41 -7.62 11.64
CA ASN A 83 -16.12 -8.91 11.00
C ASN A 83 -15.49 -8.74 9.60
N TRP A 84 -14.98 -9.84 9.03
CA TRP A 84 -14.29 -9.85 7.72
C TRP A 84 -15.07 -10.63 6.65
N ASN A 85 -16.38 -10.82 6.81
CA ASN A 85 -17.20 -11.64 5.91
C ASN A 85 -17.28 -11.08 4.48
N SER A 86 -16.97 -9.79 4.30
CA SER A 86 -16.91 -9.12 2.99
C SER A 86 -15.51 -9.12 2.37
N ALA A 87 -14.54 -9.84 2.94
CA ALA A 87 -13.14 -9.77 2.50
C ALA A 87 -12.86 -10.27 1.07
N TRP A 88 -13.77 -11.06 0.52
CA TRP A 88 -13.73 -11.49 -0.88
C TRP A 88 -14.08 -10.35 -1.86
N ASN A 89 -14.77 -9.30 -1.40
CA ASN A 89 -15.29 -8.22 -2.22
C ASN A 89 -14.35 -6.99 -2.19
N ILE A 90 -13.09 -7.20 -2.62
CA ILE A 90 -12.08 -6.15 -2.64
C ILE A 90 -12.47 -5.06 -3.65
N PHE A 91 -12.35 -3.79 -3.22
CA PHE A 91 -12.75 -2.59 -3.95
C PHE A 91 -14.26 -2.56 -4.30
N TRP A 92 -15.11 -3.10 -3.41
CA TRP A 92 -16.56 -3.19 -3.60
C TRP A 92 -17.25 -1.87 -3.99
N ASN A 93 -16.75 -0.74 -3.48
CA ASN A 93 -17.32 0.59 -3.67
C ASN A 93 -16.61 1.46 -4.72
N ASP A 94 -15.65 0.89 -5.46
CA ASP A 94 -14.95 1.58 -6.55
C ASP A 94 -14.75 0.64 -7.75
N ASP A 95 -15.65 0.77 -8.72
CA ASP A 95 -15.63 0.02 -9.97
C ASP A 95 -14.32 0.14 -10.75
N THR A 96 -13.66 1.29 -10.69
CA THR A 96 -12.40 1.52 -11.42
C THR A 96 -11.28 0.74 -10.77
N SER A 97 -11.12 0.88 -9.45
CA SER A 97 -10.14 0.10 -8.68
C SER A 97 -10.40 -1.40 -8.80
N ARG A 98 -11.65 -1.84 -8.74
CA ARG A 98 -12.02 -3.26 -8.88
C ARG A 98 -11.63 -3.83 -10.24
N ARG A 99 -11.87 -3.09 -11.34
CA ARG A 99 -11.45 -3.51 -12.69
C ARG A 99 -9.93 -3.56 -12.81
N ARG A 100 -9.22 -2.53 -12.35
CA ARG A 100 -7.74 -2.50 -12.40
C ARG A 100 -7.13 -3.65 -11.60
N PHE A 101 -7.67 -3.93 -10.41
CA PHE A 101 -7.26 -5.07 -9.60
C PHE A 101 -7.46 -6.41 -10.32
N ALA A 102 -8.64 -6.63 -10.93
CA ALA A 102 -8.92 -7.84 -11.70
C ALA A 102 -8.01 -8.00 -12.94
N ASP A 103 -7.64 -6.89 -13.56
CA ASP A 103 -6.76 -6.85 -14.73
C ASP A 103 -5.26 -6.85 -14.37
N HIS A 104 -4.91 -7.03 -13.09
CA HIS A 104 -3.53 -6.96 -12.57
C HIS A 104 -2.81 -5.63 -12.84
N LYS A 105 -3.56 -4.54 -12.96
CA LYS A 105 -3.04 -3.19 -13.20
C LYS A 105 -2.83 -2.43 -11.90
N PRO A 106 -1.74 -1.65 -11.79
CA PRO A 106 -1.51 -0.82 -10.61
C PRO A 106 -2.61 0.22 -10.45
N LEU A 107 -2.96 0.59 -9.22
CA LEU A 107 -3.99 1.60 -8.94
C LEU A 107 -3.55 2.51 -7.77
N GLN A 108 -3.87 3.80 -7.87
CA GLN A 108 -3.53 4.78 -6.83
C GLN A 108 -4.41 4.58 -5.60
N VAL A 109 -3.79 4.72 -4.44
CA VAL A 109 -4.41 4.55 -3.13
C VAL A 109 -3.99 5.68 -2.19
N PHE A 110 -4.77 5.91 -1.14
CA PHE A 110 -4.35 6.85 -0.10
C PHE A 110 -3.23 6.24 0.76
N SER A 111 -3.35 4.97 1.12
CA SER A 111 -2.35 4.25 1.92
C SER A 111 -2.33 2.77 1.62
N CYS A 112 -1.15 2.17 1.78
CA CYS A 112 -0.91 0.73 1.77
C CYS A 112 0.48 0.43 2.35
N TRP A 113 0.71 -0.81 2.78
CA TRP A 113 2.04 -1.29 3.15
C TRP A 113 2.20 -2.75 2.75
N ASN A 114 1.25 -3.58 3.19
CA ASN A 114 0.88 -4.86 2.60
C ASN A 114 2.08 -5.82 2.50
N GLY A 115 2.87 -5.88 3.58
CA GLY A 115 4.05 -6.71 3.70
C GLY A 115 5.33 -6.19 3.03
N ALA A 116 5.24 -5.48 1.91
CA ALA A 116 6.43 -4.97 1.21
C ALA A 116 6.14 -3.74 0.35
N VAL A 117 7.09 -2.79 0.37
CA VAL A 117 7.00 -1.53 -0.36
C VAL A 117 8.31 -1.16 -1.06
N ALA A 118 8.19 -0.48 -2.20
CA ALA A 118 9.27 0.28 -2.81
C ALA A 118 8.90 1.76 -2.77
N MET A 119 9.74 2.62 -2.18
CA MET A 119 9.44 4.04 -2.05
C MET A 119 10.64 4.92 -2.37
N THR A 120 10.36 6.14 -2.81
CA THR A 120 11.40 7.17 -2.94
C THR A 120 12.04 7.44 -1.57
N ALA A 121 13.38 7.49 -1.52
CA ALA A 121 14.10 7.83 -0.30
C ALA A 121 13.98 9.33 0.04
N ARG A 122 13.64 10.18 -0.93
CA ARG A 122 13.71 11.64 -0.79
C ARG A 122 12.96 12.21 0.42
N PRO A 123 11.70 11.85 0.72
CA PRO A 123 10.99 12.37 1.90
C PRO A 123 11.68 12.04 3.22
N LEU A 124 12.42 10.93 3.28
CA LEU A 124 13.20 10.50 4.44
C LEU A 124 14.53 11.24 4.52
N LEU A 125 15.24 11.37 3.40
CA LEU A 125 16.52 12.07 3.29
C LEU A 125 16.36 13.56 3.63
N ASP A 126 15.32 14.18 3.10
CA ASP A 126 14.96 15.59 3.33
C ASP A 126 14.27 15.80 4.71
N ARG A 127 14.06 14.72 5.48
CA ARG A 127 13.40 14.71 6.80
C ARG A 127 11.99 15.31 6.80
N LEU A 128 11.29 15.20 5.68
CA LEU A 128 9.90 15.60 5.54
C LEU A 128 8.93 14.60 6.18
N VAL A 129 9.30 13.32 6.17
CA VAL A 129 8.50 12.22 6.70
C VAL A 129 9.32 11.34 7.63
N ARG A 130 8.66 10.78 8.66
CA ARG A 130 9.24 9.81 9.59
C ARG A 130 8.17 8.84 10.09
N PHE A 131 8.59 7.65 10.49
CA PHE A 131 7.76 6.76 11.30
C PHE A 131 7.41 7.42 12.65
N ARG A 132 6.13 7.38 13.03
CA ARG A 132 5.61 8.03 14.23
C ARG A 132 4.31 7.40 14.72
N ALA A 133 4.06 7.55 16.02
CA ALA A 133 2.74 7.33 16.59
C ALA A 133 1.75 8.46 16.21
N PRO A 134 0.43 8.22 16.34
CA PRO A 134 -0.58 9.27 16.20
C PRO A 134 -0.33 10.44 17.15
N GLY A 135 -0.54 11.67 16.67
CA GLY A 135 -0.49 12.89 17.48
C GLY A 135 -1.76 13.12 18.31
N PRO A 136 -1.77 14.11 19.22
CA PRO A 136 -2.97 14.51 19.95
C PRO A 136 -4.11 14.91 19.00
N GLY A 137 -5.27 14.27 19.12
CA GLY A 137 -6.45 14.57 18.30
C GLY A 137 -6.42 13.98 16.88
N GLU A 138 -5.33 13.32 16.50
CA GLU A 138 -5.26 12.55 15.26
C GLU A 138 -5.90 11.17 15.45
N CYS A 139 -6.57 10.67 14.41
CA CYS A 139 -7.06 9.30 14.38
C CYS A 139 -5.97 8.29 14.76
N PHE A 140 -6.29 7.39 15.69
CA PHE A 140 -5.40 6.28 16.05
C PHE A 140 -5.34 5.26 14.91
N GLN A 141 -4.27 5.27 14.11
CA GLN A 141 -4.03 4.34 13.01
C GLN A 141 -2.64 3.70 13.12
N GLY A 142 -2.41 2.64 12.36
CA GLY A 142 -1.10 2.02 12.24
C GLY A 142 -0.06 2.98 11.65
N GLU A 143 1.18 2.81 12.10
CA GLU A 143 2.34 3.62 11.67
C GLU A 143 2.49 3.72 10.14
N PRO A 144 2.28 2.64 9.33
CA PRO A 144 2.39 2.74 7.87
C PRO A 144 1.32 3.62 7.21
N GLN A 145 0.11 3.67 7.77
CA GLN A 145 -0.94 4.55 7.25
C GLN A 145 -0.61 6.02 7.55
N LEU A 146 -0.10 6.31 8.75
CA LEU A 146 0.38 7.64 9.10
C LEU A 146 1.56 8.06 8.21
N PHE A 147 2.46 7.13 7.90
CA PHE A 147 3.56 7.36 6.97
C PHE A 147 3.05 7.78 5.58
N CYS A 148 2.05 7.06 5.03
CA CYS A 148 1.44 7.42 3.75
C CYS A 148 0.73 8.79 3.81
N LYS A 149 0.04 9.09 4.91
CA LYS A 149 -0.57 10.39 5.13
C LYS A 149 0.46 11.53 5.15
N ASP A 150 1.59 11.31 5.81
CA ASP A 150 2.68 12.28 5.86
C ASP A 150 3.34 12.44 4.47
N LEU A 151 3.43 11.38 3.67
CA LEU A 151 3.83 11.46 2.26
C LEU A 151 2.88 12.37 1.47
N TRP A 152 1.56 12.16 1.58
CA TRP A 152 0.56 13.04 0.96
C TRP A 152 0.75 14.50 1.36
N ASN A 153 0.94 14.77 2.66
CA ASN A 153 1.17 16.12 3.17
C ASN A 153 2.45 16.77 2.60
N ALA A 154 3.50 15.97 2.40
CA ALA A 154 4.76 16.41 1.82
C ALA A 154 4.74 16.51 0.28
N GLY A 155 3.61 16.21 -0.36
CA GLY A 155 3.46 16.26 -1.83
C GLY A 155 3.88 14.98 -2.57
N PHE A 156 4.04 13.87 -1.86
CA PHE A 156 4.44 12.55 -2.38
C PHE A 156 3.24 11.58 -2.44
N GLY A 157 2.13 12.05 -3.03
CA GLY A 157 0.84 11.33 -3.06
C GLY A 157 0.70 10.27 -4.15
N ARG A 158 1.73 10.01 -4.98
CA ARG A 158 1.67 8.97 -6.00
C ARG A 158 1.95 7.60 -5.40
N ILE A 159 1.04 7.15 -4.56
CA ILE A 159 1.09 5.86 -3.87
C ILE A 159 0.22 4.87 -4.64
N ALA A 160 0.79 3.74 -5.09
CA ALA A 160 0.04 2.73 -5.83
C ALA A 160 0.19 1.33 -5.22
N VAL A 161 -0.89 0.56 -5.26
CA VAL A 161 -0.83 -0.88 -5.00
C VAL A 161 -0.65 -1.64 -6.32
N VAL A 162 0.19 -2.68 -6.31
CA VAL A 162 0.61 -3.47 -7.47
C VAL A 162 0.03 -4.90 -7.36
N PRO A 163 -1.08 -5.21 -8.06
CA PRO A 163 -1.76 -6.51 -7.89
C PRO A 163 -0.98 -7.73 -8.40
N SER A 164 0.08 -7.53 -9.20
CA SER A 164 0.98 -8.61 -9.63
C SER A 164 1.88 -9.14 -8.49
N VAL A 165 1.96 -8.44 -7.35
CA VAL A 165 2.77 -8.81 -6.19
C VAL A 165 1.87 -9.28 -5.05
N ASN A 166 1.95 -10.58 -4.74
CA ASN A 166 1.10 -11.25 -3.75
C ASN A 166 1.96 -12.04 -2.75
N LEU A 167 1.83 -11.72 -1.47
CA LEU A 167 2.73 -12.11 -0.37
C LEU A 167 1.95 -12.81 0.76
N GLU A 168 2.68 -13.52 1.61
CA GLU A 168 2.17 -14.22 2.81
C GLU A 168 3.30 -14.26 3.86
N TYR A 169 3.02 -14.63 5.11
CA TYR A 169 3.94 -14.57 6.26
C TYR A 169 4.83 -15.81 6.45
N SER A 170 4.72 -16.83 5.60
CA SER A 170 5.51 -18.06 5.67
C SER A 170 5.84 -18.61 4.28
N ASP A 171 6.93 -19.38 4.14
CA ASP A 171 7.27 -20.00 2.86
C ASP A 171 6.18 -20.97 2.36
N GLU A 172 5.52 -21.68 3.27
CA GLU A 172 4.47 -22.65 2.92
C GLU A 172 3.22 -21.94 2.38
N ALA A 173 2.65 -21.01 3.15
CA ALA A 173 1.47 -20.30 2.70
C ALA A 173 1.80 -19.23 1.63
N GLY A 174 3.07 -18.79 1.55
CA GLY A 174 3.65 -18.07 0.41
C GLY A 174 3.55 -18.85 -0.90
N ARG A 175 3.97 -20.12 -0.92
CA ARG A 175 3.75 -20.98 -2.10
C ARG A 175 2.27 -21.19 -2.41
N LYS A 176 1.44 -21.33 -1.37
CA LYS A 176 -0.02 -21.47 -1.52
C LYS A 176 -0.64 -20.21 -2.15
N ILE A 177 -0.24 -19.02 -1.74
CA ILE A 177 -0.76 -17.78 -2.32
C ILE A 177 -0.28 -17.58 -3.74
N LYS A 178 0.99 -17.89 -4.06
CA LYS A 178 1.49 -17.88 -5.44
C LYS A 178 0.72 -18.85 -6.34
N ALA A 179 0.38 -20.03 -5.84
CA ALA A 179 -0.45 -20.98 -6.59
C ALA A 179 -1.88 -20.45 -6.83
N ALA A 180 -2.44 -19.67 -5.89
CA ALA A 180 -3.80 -19.14 -5.98
C ALA A 180 -3.91 -17.81 -6.77
N LYS A 181 -2.90 -16.93 -6.67
CA LYS A 181 -2.89 -15.57 -7.24
C LYS A 181 -1.90 -15.41 -8.39
N GLY A 182 -1.09 -16.42 -8.67
CA GLY A 182 -0.02 -16.36 -9.66
C GLY A 182 1.30 -15.79 -9.12
N TYR A 183 2.37 -16.16 -9.79
CA TYR A 183 3.70 -15.57 -9.71
C TYR A 183 3.72 -14.25 -10.47
N THR A 184 4.57 -13.31 -10.03
CA THR A 184 4.65 -11.98 -10.63
C THR A 184 5.01 -12.04 -12.10
N GLY A 185 5.97 -12.91 -12.48
CA GLY A 185 6.34 -13.15 -13.86
C GLY A 185 5.21 -13.62 -14.79
N GLN A 186 4.06 -14.05 -14.25
CA GLN A 186 2.89 -14.43 -15.06
C GLN A 186 2.01 -13.25 -15.45
N TRP A 187 2.12 -12.13 -14.72
CA TRP A 187 1.25 -10.95 -14.88
C TRP A 187 1.94 -9.77 -15.56
N VAL A 188 3.27 -9.82 -15.69
CA VAL A 188 4.12 -8.71 -16.15
C VAL A 188 4.75 -8.98 -17.51
N GLY A 189 5.27 -7.95 -18.16
CA GLY A 189 6.06 -8.02 -19.40
C GLY A 189 5.38 -7.47 -20.65
N ASP A 190 4.10 -7.10 -20.57
CA ASP A 190 3.31 -6.53 -21.66
C ASP A 190 2.75 -5.13 -21.32
N GLU A 191 3.29 -4.46 -20.29
CA GLU A 191 2.79 -3.18 -19.78
C GLU A 191 2.78 -2.08 -20.85
N ASP A 192 3.79 -2.04 -21.71
CA ASP A 192 3.91 -1.05 -22.80
C ASP A 192 2.92 -1.31 -23.94
N LYS A 193 2.32 -2.51 -24.02
CA LYS A 193 1.31 -2.84 -25.05
C LYS A 193 -0.09 -2.39 -24.66
N ASP A 194 -0.31 -2.03 -23.40
CA ASP A 194 -1.59 -1.58 -22.87
C ASP A 194 -1.50 -0.11 -22.44
N GLU A 195 -2.03 0.78 -23.28
CA GLU A 195 -2.06 2.22 -23.00
C GLU A 195 -2.81 2.58 -21.69
N THR A 196 -3.67 1.68 -21.20
CA THR A 196 -4.43 1.84 -19.96
C THR A 196 -3.70 1.32 -18.72
N PHE A 197 -2.51 0.74 -18.89
CA PHE A 197 -1.73 0.18 -17.77
C PHE A 197 -1.26 1.27 -16.80
N LYS A 198 -0.88 2.45 -17.30
CA LYS A 198 -0.46 3.58 -16.46
C LYS A 198 -1.60 4.13 -15.60
N VAL A 199 -1.23 4.70 -14.46
CA VAL A 199 -2.17 5.30 -13.50
C VAL A 199 -2.44 6.75 -13.89
N ASP A 200 -3.71 7.13 -14.00
CA ASP A 200 -4.11 8.54 -14.06
C ASP A 200 -4.07 9.14 -12.65
N TRP A 201 -2.91 9.70 -12.29
CA TRP A 201 -2.63 10.20 -10.94
C TRP A 201 -3.57 11.36 -10.56
N LYS A 202 -4.35 11.16 -9.49
CA LYS A 202 -5.06 12.24 -8.81
C LYS A 202 -4.09 13.00 -7.93
N ALA A 203 -4.07 14.32 -8.09
CA ALA A 203 -3.17 15.21 -7.37
C ALA A 203 -3.60 15.42 -5.92
N ASP A 204 -4.92 15.47 -5.69
CA ASP A 204 -5.50 15.71 -4.37
C ASP A 204 -5.83 14.39 -3.67
N PRO A 205 -5.55 14.26 -2.35
CA PRO A 205 -6.04 13.15 -1.55
C PRO A 205 -7.57 13.21 -1.39
N PRO A 206 -8.23 12.11 -0.96
CA PRO A 206 -9.64 12.16 -0.58
C PRO A 206 -9.90 13.22 0.49
N GLU A 207 -11.05 13.89 0.45
CA GLU A 207 -11.42 14.88 1.48
C GLU A 207 -11.44 14.27 2.89
N LYS A 208 -11.93 13.02 2.98
CA LYS A 208 -12.02 12.27 4.23
C LYS A 208 -11.48 10.87 4.05
N VAL A 209 -10.90 10.34 5.12
CA VAL A 209 -10.44 8.95 5.21
C VAL A 209 -11.12 8.29 6.40
N LYS A 210 -11.44 7.02 6.24
CA LYS A 210 -11.99 6.20 7.31
C LYS A 210 -10.92 5.98 8.37
N CYS A 211 -11.15 6.61 9.51
CA CYS A 211 -10.48 6.32 10.77
C CYS A 211 -11.04 5.00 11.31
N MET A 212 -10.18 4.01 11.49
CA MET A 212 -10.56 2.71 12.03
C MET A 212 -9.67 2.44 13.23
N ALA A 213 -9.99 2.96 14.42
CA ALA A 213 -9.11 2.77 15.59
C ALA A 213 -9.02 1.29 15.99
N ILE A 214 -10.16 0.61 15.85
CA ILE A 214 -10.38 -0.83 15.91
C ILE A 214 -11.51 -1.16 14.91
N TYR A 215 -11.69 -2.43 14.53
CA TYR A 215 -12.62 -2.80 13.46
C TYR A 215 -14.08 -2.40 13.70
N ASP A 216 -14.56 -2.43 14.94
CA ASP A 216 -15.92 -2.05 15.34
C ASP A 216 -16.06 -0.55 15.70
N LYS A 217 -14.96 0.22 15.65
CA LYS A 217 -14.96 1.67 15.91
C LYS A 217 -14.38 2.43 14.74
N GLN A 218 -15.25 2.76 13.80
CA GLN A 218 -14.94 3.45 12.56
C GLN A 218 -15.61 4.82 12.49
N THR A 219 -14.87 5.86 12.08
CA THR A 219 -15.39 7.20 11.80
C THR A 219 -14.78 7.76 10.51
N TRP A 220 -15.44 8.74 9.89
CA TRP A 220 -14.89 9.45 8.72
C TRP A 220 -14.31 10.78 9.17
N GLU A 221 -13.01 10.95 9.01
CA GLU A 221 -12.27 12.12 9.46
C GLU A 221 -11.62 12.83 8.26
N PRO A 222 -11.37 14.14 8.32
CA PRO A 222 -10.55 14.82 7.31
C PRO A 222 -9.21 14.09 7.13
N TRP A 223 -8.76 13.88 5.88
CA TRP A 223 -7.53 13.13 5.63
C TRP A 223 -6.31 13.74 6.33
N ASN A 224 -6.29 15.06 6.49
CA ASN A 224 -5.25 15.85 7.12
C ASN A 224 -5.47 16.13 8.62
N GLN A 225 -6.46 15.50 9.26
CA GLN A 225 -6.72 15.71 10.70
C GLN A 225 -5.45 15.54 11.54
N GLY A 226 -5.06 16.56 12.31
CA GLY A 226 -3.85 16.49 13.14
C GLY A 226 -2.53 16.77 12.40
N LEU A 227 -2.59 17.16 11.13
CA LEU A 227 -1.50 17.85 10.45
C LEU A 227 -1.74 19.36 10.63
N GLU A 228 -0.76 20.05 11.21
CA GLU A 228 -0.73 21.52 11.32
C GLU A 228 0.02 22.14 10.14
#